data_AF-M6FD65-F1
#
_entry.id   AF-M6FD65-F1
#
_cell.length_a   1.000
_cell.length_b   1.000
_cell.length_c   1.000
_cell.angle_alpha   90.00
_cell.angle_beta   90.00
_cell.angle_gamma   90.00
#
_symmetry.space_group_name_H-M   'P 1'
#
loop_
_entity.id
_entity.type
_entity.pdbx_description
1 polymer ?
#
loop_
_entity_poly.entity_id
_entity_poly.type
_entity_poly.pdbx_seq_one_letter_code
_entity_poly.pdbx_strand_id
1 'polypeptide(L)'
;MEINLVTIAIPFFFLLIFLEIGFSAYHKRKLYRLNDSINDLSAGTASQVVGVFSKTVTLAAYFYIYQNFRIFNLPSWPSEAISIFPNGMLGLSSYTWAWILIVTVWIFCFIGYDFAYYWAHRLSHEINFLWAGHVVHHQSEEYNLTVALRQASFHGFFTWIFYLPLALIGFSPVV
;
A
#
# COMPACT_ATOMS: atom_id res chain seq x y z
N MET A 1 -11.77 16.64 -14.28
CA MET A 1 -10.61 15.74 -14.46
C MET A 1 -10.05 15.51 -13.07
N GLU A 2 -10.15 14.31 -12.52
CA GLU A 2 -9.58 14.02 -11.20
C GLU A 2 -8.05 14.09 -11.30
N ILE A 3 -7.45 14.86 -10.41
CA ILE A 3 -6.00 14.99 -10.34
C ILE A 3 -5.45 13.75 -9.66
N ASN A 4 -4.76 12.89 -10.43
CA ASN A 4 -4.04 11.76 -9.85
C ASN A 4 -2.66 12.22 -9.37
N LEU A 5 -2.51 12.34 -8.05
CA LEU A 5 -1.26 12.79 -7.41
C LEU A 5 -0.07 11.89 -7.75
N VAL A 6 -0.28 10.57 -7.90
CA VAL A 6 0.77 9.62 -8.28
C VAL A 6 1.25 9.92 -9.70
N THR A 7 0.33 10.12 -10.64
CA THR A 7 0.67 10.46 -12.03
C THR A 7 1.43 11.78 -12.10
N ILE A 8 1.06 12.76 -11.27
CA ILE A 8 1.78 14.03 -11.18
C ILE A 8 3.19 13.85 -10.62
N ALA A 9 3.41 12.93 -9.67
CA ALA A 9 4.71 12.70 -9.05
C ALA A 9 5.74 12.06 -10.00
N ILE A 10 5.30 11.31 -11.01
CA ILE A 10 6.18 10.61 -11.97
C ILE A 10 7.23 11.53 -12.61
N PRO A 11 6.88 12.65 -13.27
CA PRO A 11 7.87 13.54 -13.88
C PRO A 11 8.86 14.12 -12.85
N PHE A 12 8.43 14.41 -11.61
CA PHE A 12 9.33 14.87 -10.56
C PHE A 12 10.31 13.77 -10.14
N PHE A 13 9.86 12.52 -10.05
CA PHE A 13 10.73 11.39 -9.73
C PHE A 13 11.82 11.20 -10.80
N PHE A 14 11.46 11.25 -12.08
CA PHE A 14 12.45 11.21 -13.17
C PHE A 14 13.40 12.41 -13.15
N LEU A 15 12.89 13.62 -12.87
CA LEU A 15 13.73 14.79 -12.70
C LEU A 15 14.77 14.58 -11.59
N LEU A 16 14.36 14.03 -10.44
CA LEU A 16 15.28 13.72 -9.33
C LEU A 16 16.35 12.70 -9.74
N ILE A 17 15.99 11.65 -10.49
CA ILE A 17 16.97 10.70 -11.04
C ILE A 17 18.00 11.41 -11.92
N PHE A 18 17.55 12.25 -12.87
CA PHE A 18 18.47 12.97 -13.76
C PHE A 18 19.37 13.95 -13.00
N LEU A 19 18.84 14.62 -11.98
CA LEU A 19 19.62 15.49 -11.10
C LEU A 19 20.67 14.69 -10.31
N GLU A 20 20.32 13.51 -9.77
CA GLU A 20 21.26 12.65 -9.06
C GLU A 20 22.37 12.12 -9.99
N ILE A 21 22.02 11.73 -11.21
CA ILE A 21 23.01 11.33 -12.24
C ILE A 21 23.96 12.50 -12.55
N GLY A 22 23.42 13.71 -12.77
CA GLY A 22 24.23 14.90 -13.03
C GLY A 22 25.15 15.26 -11.86
N PHE A 23 24.63 15.18 -10.63
CA PHE A 23 25.40 15.39 -9.42
C PHE A 23 26.52 14.35 -9.24
N SER A 24 26.22 13.07 -9.51
CA SER A 24 27.19 11.97 -9.48
C SER A 24 28.30 12.21 -10.50
N ALA A 25 27.96 12.60 -11.72
CA ALA A 25 28.92 12.91 -12.78
C ALA A 25 29.82 14.10 -12.41
N TYR A 26 29.24 15.17 -11.87
CA TYR A 26 30.00 16.35 -11.42
C TYR A 26 31.01 16.01 -10.31
N HIS A 27 30.63 15.16 -9.36
CA HIS A 27 31.51 14.71 -8.28
C HIS A 27 32.39 13.50 -8.66
N LYS A 28 32.40 13.09 -9.94
CA LYS A 28 33.12 11.91 -10.44
C LYS A 28 32.83 10.62 -9.66
N ARG A 29 31.61 10.50 -9.12
CA ARG A 29 31.10 9.29 -8.46
C ARG A 29 30.51 8.35 -9.51
N LYS A 30 30.69 7.05 -9.32
CA LYS A 30 30.13 6.00 -10.19
C LYS A 30 28.93 5.33 -9.53
N LEU A 31 27.91 6.12 -9.15
CA LEU A 31 26.72 5.63 -8.44
C LEU A 31 25.76 4.84 -9.35
N TYR A 32 25.76 5.14 -10.65
CA TYR A 32 24.85 4.54 -11.62
C TYR A 32 25.58 3.53 -12.50
N ARG A 33 25.09 2.29 -12.48
CA ARG A 33 25.46 1.23 -13.42
C ARG A 33 24.28 1.03 -14.36
N LEU A 34 24.47 1.31 -15.65
CA LEU A 34 23.37 1.30 -16.62
C LEU A 34 22.61 -0.04 -16.64
N ASN A 35 23.33 -1.15 -16.56
CA ASN A 35 22.73 -2.48 -16.50
C ASN A 35 21.87 -2.69 -15.24
N ASP A 36 22.30 -2.14 -14.10
CA ASP A 36 21.57 -2.22 -12.84
C ASP A 36 20.30 -1.37 -12.87
N SER A 37 20.38 -0.13 -13.37
CA SER A 37 19.22 0.76 -13.53
C SER A 37 18.18 0.22 -14.51
N ILE A 38 18.60 -0.42 -15.60
CA ILE A 38 17.67 -1.12 -16.53
C ILE A 38 17.01 -2.30 -15.84
N ASN A 39 17.77 -3.05 -15.03
CA ASN A 39 17.23 -4.18 -14.27
C ASN A 39 16.22 -3.71 -13.21
N ASP A 40 16.50 -2.61 -12.50
CA ASP A 40 15.59 -1.99 -11.54
C ASP A 40 14.25 -1.63 -12.20
N LEU A 41 14.31 -0.90 -13.32
CA LEU A 41 13.13 -0.47 -14.07
C LEU A 41 12.34 -1.68 -14.61
N SER A 42 13.04 -2.71 -15.06
CA SER A 42 12.43 -3.95 -15.56
C SER A 42 11.73 -4.71 -14.45
N ALA A 43 12.36 -4.85 -13.28
CA ALA A 43 11.76 -5.46 -12.10
C ALA A 43 10.51 -4.70 -11.63
N GLY A 44 10.59 -3.37 -11.59
CA GLY A 44 9.46 -2.49 -11.29
C GLY A 44 8.31 -2.68 -12.27
N THR A 45 8.59 -2.65 -13.57
CA THR A 45 7.58 -2.86 -14.62
C THR A 45 6.92 -4.23 -14.49
N ALA A 46 7.72 -5.30 -14.32
CA ALA A 46 7.21 -6.64 -14.11
C ALA A 46 6.34 -6.73 -12.85
N SER A 47 6.71 -6.08 -11.75
CA SER A 47 5.92 -6.04 -10.53
C SER A 47 4.55 -5.39 -10.72
N GLN A 48 4.43 -4.36 -11.56
CA GLN A 48 3.14 -3.73 -11.83
C GLN A 48 2.24 -4.65 -12.64
N VAL A 49 2.79 -5.35 -13.65
CA VAL A 49 2.05 -6.32 -14.46
C VAL A 49 1.55 -7.48 -13.60
N VAL A 50 2.45 -8.09 -12.82
CA VAL A 50 2.10 -9.21 -11.92
C VAL A 50 1.14 -8.74 -10.80
N GLY A 51 1.35 -7.52 -10.32
CA GLY A 51 0.58 -6.91 -9.25
C GLY A 51 -0.90 -6.71 -9.58
N VAL A 52 -1.28 -6.58 -10.86
CA VAL A 52 -2.70 -6.56 -11.27
C VAL A 52 -3.38 -7.86 -10.84
N PHE A 53 -2.77 -9.01 -11.11
CA PHE A 53 -3.35 -10.31 -10.79
C PHE A 53 -3.40 -10.56 -9.29
N SER A 54 -2.33 -10.25 -8.56
CA SER A 54 -2.33 -10.42 -7.09
C SER A 54 -3.41 -9.54 -6.45
N LYS A 55 -3.56 -8.27 -6.90
CA LYS A 55 -4.61 -7.37 -6.41
C LYS A 55 -6.01 -7.93 -6.68
N THR A 56 -6.25 -8.52 -7.86
CA THR A 56 -7.53 -9.17 -8.15
C THR A 56 -7.83 -10.32 -7.19
N VAL A 57 -6.84 -11.19 -6.93
CA VAL A 57 -7.00 -12.30 -5.97
C VAL A 57 -7.26 -11.77 -4.57
N THR A 58 -6.44 -10.82 -4.10
CA THR A 58 -6.60 -10.19 -2.78
C THR A 58 -8.00 -9.59 -2.65
N LEU A 59 -8.43 -8.80 -3.62
CA LEU A 59 -9.72 -8.11 -3.56
C LEU A 59 -10.88 -9.10 -3.59
N ALA A 60 -10.84 -10.12 -4.45
CA ALA A 60 -11.89 -11.13 -4.52
C ALA A 60 -12.02 -11.91 -3.20
N ALA A 61 -10.89 -12.35 -2.62
CA ALA A 61 -10.89 -13.05 -1.34
C ALA A 61 -11.33 -12.14 -0.18
N TYR A 62 -10.89 -10.88 -0.19
CA TYR A 62 -11.28 -9.87 0.79
C TYR A 62 -12.80 -9.64 0.74
N PHE A 63 -13.37 -9.41 -0.44
CA PHE A 63 -14.83 -9.26 -0.62
C PHE A 63 -15.58 -10.51 -0.15
N TYR A 64 -15.11 -11.70 -0.51
CA TYR A 64 -15.76 -12.94 -0.09
C TYR A 64 -15.79 -13.07 1.44
N ILE A 65 -14.67 -12.79 2.12
CA ILE A 65 -14.59 -12.81 3.58
C ILE A 65 -15.49 -11.74 4.19
N TYR A 66 -15.41 -10.51 3.68
CA TYR A 66 -16.21 -9.39 4.16
C TYR A 66 -17.72 -9.65 4.05
N GLN A 67 -18.18 -10.28 2.98
CA GLN A 67 -19.62 -10.51 2.78
C GLN A 67 -20.17 -11.70 3.56
N ASN A 68 -19.36 -12.72 3.82
CA ASN A 68 -19.84 -13.97 4.42
C ASN A 68 -19.43 -14.15 5.88
N PHE A 69 -18.32 -13.55 6.31
CA PHE A 69 -17.68 -13.87 7.59
C PHE A 69 -17.38 -12.64 8.47
N ARG A 70 -17.65 -11.41 8.02
CA ARG A 70 -17.36 -10.22 8.83
C ARG A 70 -18.04 -10.28 10.20
N ILE A 71 -17.32 -9.86 11.23
CA ILE A 71 -17.76 -9.88 12.62
C ILE A 71 -18.54 -8.60 12.94
N PHE A 72 -18.07 -7.45 12.47
CA PHE A 72 -18.71 -6.15 12.70
C PHE A 72 -19.21 -5.53 11.40
N ASN A 73 -20.35 -4.83 11.47
CA ASN A 73 -20.84 -3.96 10.41
C ASN A 73 -20.33 -2.54 10.66
N LEU A 74 -19.10 -2.24 10.26
CA LEU A 74 -18.50 -0.92 10.46
C LEU A 74 -18.94 0.03 9.34
N PRO A 75 -19.45 1.24 9.66
CA PRO A 75 -19.82 2.21 8.64
C PRO A 75 -18.56 2.81 8.01
N SER A 76 -18.60 2.99 6.69
CA SER A 76 -17.50 3.55 5.90
C SER A 76 -17.70 5.04 5.64
N TRP A 77 -18.97 5.46 5.57
CA TRP A 77 -19.39 6.81 5.22
C TRP A 77 -20.36 7.38 6.26
N PRO A 78 -20.38 8.71 6.49
CA PRO A 78 -21.26 9.31 7.49
C PRO A 78 -22.74 9.01 7.24
N SER A 79 -23.15 8.91 5.97
CA SER A 79 -24.52 8.53 5.58
C SER A 79 -24.97 7.18 6.16
N GLU A 80 -24.04 6.25 6.41
CA GLU A 80 -24.31 4.94 7.01
C GLU A 80 -24.40 5.03 8.55
N ALA A 81 -23.84 6.08 9.15
CA ALA A 81 -23.73 6.26 10.59
C ALA A 81 -24.71 7.31 11.19
N ILE A 82 -25.32 8.17 10.38
CA ILE A 82 -26.20 9.25 10.86
C ILE A 82 -27.36 8.74 11.72
N SER A 83 -27.91 7.56 11.39
CA SER A 83 -29.03 6.97 12.13
C SER A 83 -28.63 6.36 13.48
N ILE A 84 -27.33 6.18 13.74
CA ILE A 84 -26.82 5.59 14.98
C ILE A 84 -26.94 6.57 16.15
N PHE A 85 -26.83 7.88 15.87
CA PHE A 85 -26.73 8.91 16.91
C PHE A 85 -27.93 9.87 16.88
N PRO A 86 -28.65 10.06 18.00
CA PRO A 86 -29.72 11.05 18.05
C PRO A 86 -29.18 12.47 17.94
N ASN A 87 -29.94 13.35 17.29
CA ASN A 87 -29.60 14.77 17.21
C ASN A 87 -29.56 15.41 18.60
N GLY A 88 -28.49 16.15 18.89
CA GLY A 88 -28.31 16.83 20.17
C GLY A 88 -27.67 15.95 21.25
N MET A 89 -27.27 14.71 20.94
CA MET A 89 -26.53 13.86 21.89
C MET A 89 -25.27 14.58 22.35
N LEU A 90 -25.15 14.79 23.67
CA LEU A 90 -24.06 15.56 24.28
C LEU A 90 -23.85 16.95 23.63
N GLY A 91 -24.92 17.58 23.14
CA GLY A 91 -24.88 18.90 22.51
C GLY A 91 -24.38 18.93 21.06
N LEU A 92 -24.11 17.78 20.45
CA LEU A 92 -23.64 17.69 19.06
C LEU A 92 -24.74 17.17 18.11
N SER A 93 -24.65 17.58 16.84
CA SER A 93 -25.53 17.06 15.79
C SER A 93 -25.24 15.58 15.48
N SER A 94 -26.21 14.85 14.93
CA SER A 94 -25.98 13.46 14.49
C SER A 94 -24.92 13.38 13.38
N TYR A 95 -24.83 14.41 12.53
CA TYR A 95 -23.79 14.53 11.50
C TYR A 95 -22.38 14.62 12.11
N THR A 96 -22.20 15.41 13.16
CA THR A 96 -20.91 15.51 13.86
C THR A 96 -20.51 14.17 14.48
N TRP A 97 -21.45 13.48 15.13
CA TRP A 97 -21.19 12.15 15.69
C TRP A 97 -20.88 11.11 14.63
N ALA A 98 -21.60 11.13 13.50
CA ALA A 98 -21.30 10.26 12.37
C ALA A 98 -19.87 10.45 11.89
N TRP A 99 -19.41 11.69 11.70
CA TRP A 99 -18.01 11.96 11.32
C TRP A 99 -16.99 11.52 12.36
N ILE A 100 -17.25 11.74 13.65
CA ILE A 100 -16.36 11.26 14.71
C ILE A 100 -16.21 9.74 14.63
N LEU A 101 -17.32 9.01 14.45
CA LEU A 101 -17.29 7.56 14.29
C LEU A 101 -16.52 7.15 13.03
N ILE A 102 -16.79 7.75 11.88
CA ILE A 102 -16.11 7.43 10.61
C ILE A 102 -14.61 7.67 10.72
N VAL A 103 -14.18 8.85 11.19
CA VAL A 103 -12.75 9.14 11.38
C VAL A 103 -12.11 8.12 12.31
N THR A 104 -12.80 7.72 13.38
CA THR A 104 -12.32 6.69 14.31
C THR A 104 -12.15 5.34 13.59
N VAL A 105 -13.15 4.89 12.82
CA VAL A 105 -13.09 3.66 12.02
C VAL A 105 -11.92 3.71 11.04
N TRP A 106 -11.73 4.83 10.33
CA TRP A 106 -10.63 5.01 9.38
C TRP A 106 -9.25 5.01 10.07
N ILE A 107 -9.12 5.61 11.26
CA ILE A 107 -7.88 5.55 12.04
C ILE A 107 -7.56 4.10 12.43
N PHE A 108 -8.54 3.34 12.93
CA PHE A 108 -8.32 1.93 13.26
C PHE A 108 -8.04 1.08 12.01
N CYS A 109 -8.67 1.38 10.87
CA CYS A 109 -8.39 0.73 9.60
C CYS A 109 -6.94 0.99 9.16
N PHE A 110 -6.51 2.26 9.22
CA PHE A 110 -5.14 2.65 8.89
C PHE A 110 -4.10 1.95 9.79
N ILE A 111 -4.33 1.94 11.11
CA ILE A 111 -3.45 1.24 12.07
C ILE A 111 -3.44 -0.27 11.78
N GLY A 112 -4.60 -0.86 11.51
CA GLY A 112 -4.72 -2.28 11.18
C GLY A 112 -4.00 -2.64 9.87
N TYR A 113 -4.09 -1.77 8.86
CA TYR A 113 -3.38 -1.91 7.60
C TYR A 113 -1.86 -1.82 7.79
N ASP A 114 -1.38 -0.82 8.54
CA ASP A 114 0.04 -0.66 8.84
C ASP A 114 0.59 -1.84 9.66
N PHE A 115 -0.21 -2.35 10.61
CA PHE A 115 0.12 -3.55 11.36
C PHE A 115 0.23 -4.80 10.47
N ALA A 116 -0.71 -4.98 9.54
CA ALA A 116 -0.67 -6.07 8.57
C ALA A 116 0.58 -5.97 7.67
N TYR A 117 0.88 -4.76 7.18
CA TYR A 117 2.08 -4.47 6.40
C TYR A 117 3.36 -4.77 7.20
N TYR A 118 3.44 -4.32 8.46
CA TYR A 118 4.58 -4.55 9.34
C TYR A 118 4.87 -6.05 9.49
N TRP A 119 3.86 -6.86 9.78
CA TRP A 119 4.06 -8.30 9.94
C TRP A 119 4.39 -9.00 8.63
N ALA A 120 3.74 -8.62 7.53
CA ALA A 120 4.09 -9.13 6.22
C ALA A 120 5.55 -8.85 5.87
N HIS A 121 6.01 -7.63 6.13
CA HIS A 121 7.39 -7.21 5.87
C HIS A 121 8.38 -7.92 6.82
N ARG A 122 8.11 -7.92 8.12
CA ARG A 122 8.95 -8.59 9.12
C ARG A 122 9.12 -10.07 8.81
N LEU A 123 8.03 -10.79 8.56
CA LEU A 123 8.09 -12.21 8.23
C LEU A 123 8.75 -12.46 6.88
N SER A 124 8.74 -11.48 5.96
CA SER A 124 9.55 -11.54 4.74
C SER A 124 11.05 -11.51 5.00
N HIS A 125 11.51 -10.99 6.15
CA HIS A 125 12.90 -11.05 6.60
C HIS A 125 13.21 -12.26 7.48
N GLU A 126 12.21 -12.91 8.07
CA GLU A 126 12.40 -14.03 9.01
C GLU A 126 12.11 -15.41 8.39
N ILE A 127 11.31 -15.50 7.32
CA ILE A 127 10.86 -16.77 6.71
C ILE A 127 11.36 -16.90 5.27
N ASN A 128 12.11 -17.97 4.97
CA ASN A 128 12.71 -18.23 3.65
C ASN A 128 11.72 -18.15 2.47
N PHE A 129 10.50 -18.69 2.64
CA PHE A 129 9.47 -18.66 1.60
C PHE A 129 9.04 -17.23 1.27
N LEU A 130 8.82 -16.39 2.29
CA LEU A 130 8.44 -14.99 2.10
C LEU A 130 9.62 -14.14 1.63
N TRP A 131 10.84 -14.45 2.12
CA TRP A 131 12.09 -13.84 1.66
C TRP A 131 12.31 -14.05 0.16
N ALA A 132 11.96 -15.22 -0.39
CA ALA A 132 12.07 -15.45 -1.84
C ALA A 132 11.29 -14.42 -2.68
N GLY A 133 10.16 -13.92 -2.15
CA GLY A 133 9.36 -12.87 -2.78
C GLY A 133 9.76 -11.44 -2.39
N HIS A 134 10.80 -11.25 -1.58
CA HIS A 134 11.20 -9.96 -1.03
C HIS A 134 12.67 -9.60 -1.28
N VAL A 135 13.54 -10.61 -1.41
CA VAL A 135 15.00 -10.48 -1.59
C VAL A 135 15.37 -9.56 -2.75
N VAL A 136 14.60 -9.57 -3.85
CA VAL A 136 14.85 -8.71 -5.02
C VAL A 136 14.93 -7.24 -4.61
N HIS A 137 14.09 -6.80 -3.66
CA HIS A 137 14.12 -5.42 -3.18
C HIS A 137 15.41 -5.07 -2.41
N HIS A 138 16.07 -6.08 -1.83
CA HIS A 138 17.30 -5.96 -1.03
C HIS A 138 18.57 -6.34 -1.79
N GLN A 139 18.50 -6.53 -3.10
CA GLN A 139 19.63 -7.02 -3.91
C GLN A 139 20.51 -5.92 -4.52
N SER A 140 20.15 -4.63 -4.40
CA SER A 140 21.02 -3.58 -4.95
C SER A 140 22.24 -3.35 -4.05
N GLU A 141 23.40 -3.22 -4.68
CA GLU A 141 24.68 -2.96 -4.02
C GLU A 141 24.90 -1.45 -3.76
N GLU A 142 24.23 -0.60 -4.52
CA GLU A 142 24.43 0.86 -4.53
C GLU A 142 23.14 1.58 -4.14
N TYR A 143 23.24 2.61 -3.31
CA TYR A 143 22.07 3.40 -2.93
C TYR A 143 21.87 4.58 -3.89
N ASN A 144 21.01 4.41 -4.89
CA ASN A 144 20.60 5.45 -5.84
C ASN A 144 19.07 5.43 -6.07
N LEU A 145 18.54 6.43 -6.77
CA LEU A 145 17.10 6.58 -6.95
C LEU A 145 16.45 5.51 -7.83
N THR A 146 17.18 4.80 -8.70
CA THR A 146 16.57 3.71 -9.50
C THR A 146 16.27 2.49 -8.66
N VAL A 147 16.96 2.29 -7.53
CA VAL A 147 16.69 1.17 -6.61
C VAL A 147 15.26 1.16 -6.10
N ALA A 148 14.62 2.32 -5.96
CA ALA A 148 13.20 2.41 -5.59
C ALA A 148 12.27 1.66 -6.58
N LEU A 149 12.69 1.53 -7.84
CA LEU A 149 11.96 0.80 -8.87
C LEU A 149 12.18 -0.72 -8.81
N ARG A 150 13.15 -1.22 -8.03
CA ARG A 150 13.49 -2.65 -7.93
C ARG A 150 12.44 -3.43 -7.12
N GLN A 151 11.20 -3.46 -7.57
CA GLN A 151 10.12 -4.15 -6.86
C GLN A 151 10.12 -5.64 -7.18
N ALA A 152 9.93 -6.48 -6.16
CA ALA A 152 9.84 -7.92 -6.32
C ALA A 152 8.48 -8.30 -6.97
N SER A 153 8.52 -8.98 -8.11
CA SER A 153 7.30 -9.16 -8.91
C SER A 153 6.23 -10.03 -8.24
N PHE A 154 6.62 -11.00 -7.42
CA PHE A 154 5.69 -11.93 -6.76
C PHE A 154 5.37 -11.58 -5.30
N HIS A 155 5.90 -10.47 -4.76
CA HIS A 155 5.74 -10.12 -3.35
C HIS A 155 4.27 -10.13 -2.91
N GLY A 156 3.38 -9.52 -3.71
CA GLY A 156 1.95 -9.44 -3.41
C GLY A 156 1.25 -10.80 -3.31
N PHE A 157 1.69 -11.82 -4.05
CA PHE A 157 1.15 -13.18 -3.95
C PHE A 157 1.53 -13.87 -2.65
N PHE A 158 2.58 -13.43 -1.98
CA PHE A 158 3.05 -14.03 -0.74
C PHE A 158 2.48 -13.33 0.49
N THR A 159 2.09 -12.05 0.34
CA THR A 159 1.69 -11.20 1.48
C THR A 159 0.21 -10.83 1.53
N TRP A 160 -0.60 -11.17 0.52
CA TRP A 160 -2.02 -10.78 0.49
C TRP A 160 -2.84 -11.28 1.69
N ILE A 161 -2.50 -12.45 2.24
CA ILE A 161 -3.24 -13.10 3.35
C ILE A 161 -3.23 -12.22 4.60
N PHE A 162 -2.16 -11.44 4.83
CA PHE A 162 -2.02 -10.58 6.00
C PHE A 162 -3.11 -9.49 6.09
N TYR A 163 -3.74 -9.15 4.98
CA TYR A 163 -4.80 -8.13 4.93
C TYR A 163 -6.21 -8.70 5.13
N LEU A 164 -6.41 -10.02 5.00
CA LEU A 164 -7.73 -10.65 5.15
C LEU A 164 -8.36 -10.51 6.56
N PRO A 165 -7.58 -10.46 7.66
CA PRO A 165 -8.15 -10.17 8.98
C PRO A 165 -8.93 -8.85 9.04
N LEU A 166 -8.59 -7.83 8.24
CA LEU A 166 -9.34 -6.57 8.19
C LEU A 166 -10.75 -6.79 7.63
N ALA A 167 -10.90 -7.66 6.62
CA ALA A 167 -12.19 -8.06 6.09
C ALA A 167 -13.03 -8.79 7.14
N LEU A 168 -12.38 -9.67 7.92
CA LEU A 168 -13.02 -10.41 9.01
C LEU A 168 -13.49 -9.48 10.14
N ILE A 169 -12.70 -8.47 10.50
CA ILE A 169 -13.12 -7.45 11.47
C ILE A 169 -14.33 -6.68 10.92
N GLY A 170 -14.36 -6.40 9.62
CA GLY A 170 -15.48 -5.72 8.97
C GLY A 170 -15.13 -4.33 8.46
N PHE A 171 -13.85 -4.06 8.17
CA PHE A 171 -13.46 -2.90 7.38
C PHE A 171 -13.86 -3.13 5.92
N SER A 172 -14.66 -2.21 5.39
CA SER A 172 -15.15 -2.30 4.01
C SER A 172 -14.00 -2.22 3.00
N PRO A 173 -14.07 -2.97 1.89
CA PRO A 173 -13.09 -2.89 0.79
C PRO A 173 -13.15 -1.57 0.00
N VAL A 174 -14.07 -0.67 0.36
CA VAL A 174 -14.26 0.65 -0.27
C VAL A 174 -13.66 1.79 0.59
N VAL A 175 -13.07 1.43 1.75
CA VAL A 175 -12.37 2.35 2.67
C VAL A 175 -10.89 2.45 2.29
#